data_AF-A0A5C5UIX9-F1
#
_entry.id   AF-A0A5C5UIX9-F1
#
_cell.length_a   1.000
_cell.length_b   1.000
_cell.length_c   1.000
_cell.angle_alpha   90.00
_cell.angle_beta   90.00
_cell.angle_gamma   90.00
#
_symmetry.space_group_name_H-M   'P 1'
#
loop_
_entity.id
_entity.type
_entity.pdbx_description
1 polymer ?
#
loop_
_entity_poly.entity_id
_entity_poly.type
_entity_poly.pdbx_seq_one_letter_code
_entity_poly.pdbx_strand_id
1 'polypeptide(L)'
;MGMLMPTLTTLTQELVPKEDIGSATASINLFRSLGATIGVSVLGAVLNNRLATNLQATIDENPEYASALSLNIQELLRNGSGLSPEVYSDLLNLFIDSLNVLFVLSAALLAVAVFASLFVGNGKLATQNPND
;
A
#
# COMPACT_ATOMS: atom_id res chain seq x y z
N MET A 1 -1.51 13.43 -6.97
CA MET A 1 -0.77 13.67 -5.72
C MET A 1 -1.79 13.95 -4.64
N GLY A 2 -1.84 13.15 -3.57
CA GLY A 2 -2.90 13.23 -2.54
C GLY A 2 -2.87 14.54 -1.75
N MET A 3 -4.03 14.90 -1.17
CA MET A 3 -4.29 16.16 -0.48
C MET A 3 -3.33 16.45 0.70
N LEU A 4 -2.72 15.40 1.27
CA LEU A 4 -1.87 15.49 2.47
C LEU A 4 -0.45 16.01 2.20
N MET A 5 0.08 15.83 0.98
CA MET A 5 1.48 16.15 0.68
C MET A 5 1.80 17.66 0.75
N PRO A 6 0.98 18.55 0.16
CA PRO A 6 1.22 19.99 0.27
C PRO A 6 1.11 20.46 1.73
N THR A 7 0.10 20.00 2.46
CA THR A 7 -0.19 20.45 3.84
C THR A 7 0.92 20.09 4.81
N LEU A 8 1.42 18.84 4.79
CA LEU A 8 2.51 18.41 5.67
C LEU A 8 3.82 19.14 5.38
N THR A 9 4.08 19.43 4.11
CA THR A 9 5.30 20.12 3.68
C THR A 9 5.29 21.57 4.16
N THR A 10 4.17 22.29 3.97
CA THR A 10 4.03 23.68 4.41
C THR A 10 4.09 23.80 5.93
N LEU A 11 3.38 22.92 6.66
CA LEU A 11 3.41 22.93 8.13
C LEU A 11 4.83 22.69 8.68
N THR A 12 5.56 21.74 8.11
CA THR A 12 6.93 21.48 8.57
C THR A 12 7.84 22.66 8.26
N GLN A 13 7.75 23.22 7.05
CA GLN A 13 8.55 24.39 6.66
C GLN A 13 8.30 25.61 7.56
N GLU A 14 7.09 25.75 8.11
CA GLU A 14 6.71 26.84 9.02
C GLU A 14 7.17 26.60 10.48
N LEU A 15 7.45 25.34 10.86
CA LEU A 15 7.76 24.95 12.24
C LEU A 15 9.27 24.79 12.53
N VAL A 16 10.15 24.84 11.53
CA VAL A 16 11.62 24.73 11.71
C VAL A 16 12.37 25.98 11.25
N PRO A 17 13.50 26.33 11.90
CA PRO A 17 14.39 27.39 11.44
C PRO A 17 14.86 27.17 10.00
N LYS A 18 15.10 28.25 9.25
CA LYS A 18 15.46 28.19 7.82
C LYS A 18 16.70 27.34 7.54
N GLU A 19 17.65 27.31 8.47
CA GLU A 19 18.86 26.49 8.38
C GLU A 19 18.58 24.98 8.42
N ASP A 20 17.49 24.55 9.06
CA ASP A 20 17.15 23.14 9.29
C ASP A 20 16.11 22.58 8.30
N ILE A 21 15.55 23.42 7.43
CA ILE A 21 14.52 23.02 6.45
C ILE A 21 15.01 21.85 5.56
N GLY A 22 16.28 21.85 5.18
CA GLY A 22 16.88 20.78 4.38
C GLY A 22 16.89 19.43 5.12
N SER A 23 17.24 19.43 6.40
CA SER A 23 17.23 18.25 7.26
C SER A 23 15.80 17.74 7.48
N ALA A 24 14.87 18.64 7.84
CA ALA A 24 13.47 18.28 8.08
C ALA A 24 12.78 17.71 6.83
N THR A 25 13.03 18.30 5.66
CA THR A 25 12.50 17.80 4.37
C THR A 25 13.09 16.44 4.02
N ALA A 26 14.39 16.23 4.26
CA ALA A 26 15.04 14.95 4.02
C ALA A 26 14.47 13.84 4.92
N SER A 27 14.24 14.13 6.21
CA SER A 27 13.60 13.20 7.14
C SER A 27 12.18 12.82 6.70
N ILE A 28 11.36 13.80 6.29
CA ILE A 28 10.00 13.53 5.78
C ILE A 28 10.05 12.63 4.55
N ASN A 29 10.95 12.91 3.61
CA ASN A 29 11.10 12.10 2.41
C ASN A 29 11.60 10.68 2.72
N LEU A 30 12.50 10.53 3.70
CA LEU A 30 12.98 9.23 4.14
C LEU A 30 11.84 8.39 4.74
N PHE A 31 11.09 8.93 5.69
CA PHE A 31 9.96 8.21 6.29
C PHE A 31 8.89 7.87 5.26
N ARG A 32 8.62 8.77 4.31
CA ARG A 32 7.71 8.50 3.19
C ARG A 32 8.19 7.34 2.32
N SER A 33 9.48 7.32 1.98
CA SER A 33 10.06 6.23 1.18
C SER A 33 10.01 4.90 1.93
N LEU A 34 10.42 4.88 3.20
CA LEU A 34 10.35 3.69 4.05
C LEU A 34 8.93 3.16 4.18
N GLY A 35 7.96 4.05 4.46
CA GLY A 35 6.55 3.68 4.55
C GLY A 35 6.01 3.10 3.25
N ALA A 36 6.39 3.68 2.10
CA ALA A 36 5.99 3.18 0.79
C ALA A 36 6.55 1.77 0.52
N THR A 37 7.85 1.55 0.77
CA THR A 37 8.48 0.24 0.56
C THR A 37 7.89 -0.82 1.49
N ILE A 38 7.79 -0.53 2.79
CA ILE A 38 7.21 -1.47 3.78
C ILE A 38 5.76 -1.77 3.43
N GLY A 39 4.97 -0.74 3.10
CA GLY A 39 3.57 -0.90 2.72
C GLY A 39 3.41 -1.83 1.51
N VAL A 40 4.15 -1.58 0.43
CA VAL A 40 4.09 -2.42 -0.78
C VAL A 40 4.55 -3.86 -0.49
N SER A 41 5.62 -4.06 0.29
CA SER A 41 6.10 -5.40 0.63
C SER A 41 5.10 -6.20 1.47
N VAL A 42 4.52 -5.59 2.51
CA VAL A 42 3.54 -6.27 3.38
C VAL A 42 2.28 -6.60 2.59
N LEU A 43 1.74 -5.63 1.85
CA LEU A 43 0.55 -5.83 1.02
C LEU A 43 0.81 -6.91 -0.05
N GLY A 44 1.97 -6.87 -0.73
CA GLY A 44 2.36 -7.89 -1.69
C GLY A 44 2.47 -9.30 -1.08
N ALA A 45 3.01 -9.42 0.13
CA ALA A 45 3.08 -10.69 0.84
C ALA A 45 1.67 -11.23 1.20
N VAL A 46 0.78 -10.36 1.67
CA VAL A 46 -0.62 -10.74 1.97
C VAL A 46 -1.35 -11.20 0.71
N LEU A 47 -1.21 -10.47 -0.40
CA LEU A 47 -1.83 -10.86 -1.67
C LEU A 47 -1.36 -12.23 -2.15
N ASN A 48 -0.04 -12.46 -2.16
CA ASN A 48 0.52 -13.74 -2.58
C ASN A 48 0.02 -14.89 -1.69
N ASN A 49 0.02 -14.69 -0.37
CA ASN A 49 -0.46 -15.71 0.56
C ASN A 49 -1.95 -16.02 0.38
N ARG A 50 -2.79 -14.98 0.21
CA ARG A 50 -4.23 -15.15 -0.03
C ARG A 50 -4.51 -15.85 -1.33
N LEU A 51 -3.86 -15.43 -2.42
CA LEU A 51 -4.04 -16.06 -3.72
C LEU A 51 -3.60 -17.52 -3.69
N ALA A 52 -2.45 -17.83 -3.09
CA ALA A 52 -1.96 -19.20 -2.96
C ALA A 52 -2.94 -20.08 -2.16
N THR A 53 -3.52 -19.54 -1.08
CA THR A 53 -4.50 -20.25 -0.25
C THR A 53 -5.80 -20.53 -1.01
N ASN A 54 -6.36 -19.50 -1.67
CA ASN A 54 -7.60 -19.62 -2.43
C ASN A 54 -7.43 -20.55 -3.66
N LEU A 55 -6.27 -20.49 -4.30
CA LEU A 55 -5.94 -21.35 -5.43
C LEU A 55 -5.79 -22.81 -5.00
N GLN A 56 -5.11 -23.07 -3.88
CA GLN A 56 -5.01 -24.43 -3.33
C GLN A 56 -6.39 -25.03 -3.03
N ALA A 57 -7.27 -24.25 -2.37
CA ALA A 57 -8.64 -24.70 -2.10
C ALA A 57 -9.42 -25.03 -3.38
N THR A 58 -9.26 -24.20 -4.42
CA THR A 58 -9.91 -24.44 -5.73
C THR A 58 -9.37 -25.70 -6.41
N ILE A 59 -8.07 -25.99 -6.28
CA ILE A 59 -7.43 -27.18 -6.85
C ILE A 59 -7.86 -28.45 -6.12
N ASP A 60 -8.01 -28.39 -4.80
CA ASP A 60 -8.47 -29.53 -4.00
C ASP A 60 -9.89 -29.97 -4.43
N GLU A 61 -10.73 -29.02 -4.84
CA GLU A 61 -12.06 -29.28 -5.40
C GLU A 61 -12.00 -29.65 -6.89
N ASN A 62 -11.06 -29.09 -7.65
CA ASN A 62 -10.95 -29.26 -9.09
C ASN A 62 -9.48 -29.47 -9.53
N PRO A 63 -9.05 -30.72 -9.77
CA PRO A 63 -7.65 -31.03 -10.11
C PRO A 63 -7.15 -30.42 -11.43
N GLU A 64 -8.06 -29.98 -12.30
CA GLU A 64 -7.73 -29.32 -13.58
C GLU A 64 -6.95 -28.01 -13.39
N TYR A 65 -7.10 -27.37 -12.23
CA TYR A 65 -6.44 -26.11 -11.87
C TYR A 65 -5.01 -26.32 -11.34
N ALA A 66 -4.53 -27.57 -11.21
CA ALA A 66 -3.20 -27.85 -10.65
C ALA A 66 -2.05 -27.19 -11.45
N SER A 67 -2.24 -26.98 -12.76
CA SER A 67 -1.30 -26.26 -13.62
C SER A 67 -1.18 -24.77 -13.27
N ALA A 68 -2.20 -24.20 -12.62
CA ALA A 68 -2.18 -22.81 -12.17
C ALA A 68 -1.33 -22.62 -10.91
N LEU A 69 -1.09 -23.66 -10.10
CA LEU A 69 -0.24 -23.55 -8.90
C LEU A 69 1.23 -23.24 -9.23
N SER A 70 1.68 -23.63 -10.43
CA SER A 70 3.02 -23.30 -10.93
C SER A 70 3.13 -21.89 -11.51
N LEU A 71 2.01 -21.19 -11.74
CA LEU A 71 2.02 -19.88 -12.37
C LEU A 71 2.31 -18.80 -11.33
N ASN A 72 3.29 -17.95 -11.65
CA ASN A 72 3.42 -16.67 -10.97
C ASN A 72 2.23 -15.77 -11.35
N ILE A 73 1.78 -14.87 -10.48
CA ILE A 73 0.75 -13.85 -10.76
C ILE A 73 1.04 -13.13 -12.07
N GLN A 74 2.32 -12.84 -12.31
CA GLN A 74 2.76 -12.12 -13.51
C GLN A 74 2.66 -12.98 -14.77
N GLU A 75 2.78 -14.30 -14.67
CA GLU A 75 2.58 -15.23 -15.78
C GLU A 75 1.10 -15.45 -16.05
N LEU A 76 0.28 -15.56 -15.00
CA LEU A 76 -1.18 -15.68 -15.08
C LEU A 76 -1.80 -14.47 -15.81
N LEU A 77 -1.26 -13.27 -15.58
CA LEU A 77 -1.70 -12.04 -16.26
C LEU A 77 -1.14 -11.87 -17.68
N ARG A 78 0.04 -12.46 -17.99
CA ARG A 78 0.71 -12.26 -19.29
C ARG A 78 0.38 -13.33 -20.31
N ASN A 79 0.18 -14.57 -19.88
CA ASN A 79 0.29 -15.72 -20.76
C ASN A 79 -0.64 -16.86 -20.30
N GLY A 80 -1.93 -16.59 -20.07
CA GLY A 80 -2.97 -17.62 -19.92
C GLY A 80 -3.10 -18.60 -21.11
N SER A 81 -2.18 -18.53 -22.08
CA SER A 81 -1.98 -19.44 -23.20
C SER A 81 -1.64 -20.85 -22.71
N GLY A 82 -2.69 -21.65 -22.51
CA GLY A 82 -2.61 -23.03 -22.05
C GLY A 82 -3.80 -23.46 -21.19
N LEU A 83 -4.57 -22.49 -20.70
CA LEU A 83 -5.77 -22.72 -19.87
C LEU A 83 -7.04 -22.61 -20.72
N SER A 84 -8.06 -23.40 -20.37
CA SER A 84 -9.42 -23.22 -20.90
C SER A 84 -9.91 -21.80 -20.57
N PRO A 85 -10.70 -21.15 -21.46
CA PRO A 85 -11.26 -19.83 -21.18
C PRO A 85 -12.01 -19.73 -19.85
N GLU A 86 -12.65 -20.82 -19.43
CA GLU A 86 -13.40 -20.93 -18.16
C GLU A 86 -12.46 -20.88 -16.94
N VAL A 87 -11.40 -21.68 -16.97
CA VAL A 87 -10.36 -21.70 -15.92
C VAL A 87 -9.69 -20.34 -15.80
N TYR A 88 -9.42 -19.67 -16.93
CA TYR A 88 -8.84 -18.33 -16.91
C TYR A 88 -9.76 -17.29 -16.26
N SER A 89 -11.06 -17.31 -16.56
CA SER A 89 -12.02 -16.40 -15.92
C SER A 89 -12.16 -16.64 -14.42
N ASP A 90 -12.14 -17.89 -13.99
CA ASP A 90 -12.24 -18.25 -12.57
C ASP A 90 -10.99 -17.86 -11.78
N LEU A 91 -9.81 -18.05 -12.36
CA LEU A 91 -8.55 -17.57 -11.76
C LEU A 91 -8.50 -16.04 -11.69
N LEU A 92 -9.03 -15.32 -12.68
CA LEU A 92 -9.17 -13.87 -12.60
C LEU A 92 -10.13 -13.44 -11.49
N ASN A 93 -11.25 -14.14 -11.32
CA ASN A 93 -12.19 -13.87 -10.23
C ASN A 93 -11.55 -14.11 -8.85
N LEU A 94 -10.79 -15.20 -8.69
CA LEU A 94 -10.00 -15.50 -7.48
C LEU A 94 -8.95 -14.42 -7.19
N PHE A 95 -8.30 -13.90 -8.23
CA PHE A 95 -7.36 -12.80 -8.11
C PHE A 95 -8.06 -11.49 -7.68
N ILE A 96 -9.18 -11.14 -8.31
CA ILE A 96 -9.99 -9.97 -7.96
C ILE A 96 -10.46 -10.04 -6.51
N ASP A 97 -10.92 -11.21 -6.05
CA ASP A 97 -11.33 -11.42 -4.67
C ASP A 97 -10.16 -11.18 -3.69
N SER A 98 -8.98 -11.68 -4.04
CA SER A 98 -7.76 -11.45 -3.25
C SER A 98 -7.37 -9.96 -3.19
N LEU A 99 -7.64 -9.18 -4.26
CA LEU A 99 -7.44 -7.74 -4.26
C LEU A 99 -8.43 -6.99 -3.35
N ASN A 100 -9.66 -7.47 -3.20
CA ASN A 100 -10.64 -6.82 -2.31
C ASN A 100 -10.14 -6.81 -0.86
N VAL A 101 -9.55 -7.91 -0.39
CA VAL A 101 -8.94 -7.99 0.95
C VAL A 101 -7.80 -6.97 1.10
N LEU A 102 -6.98 -6.82 0.06
CA LEU A 102 -5.93 -5.80 0.02
C LEU A 102 -6.47 -4.38 0.16
N PHE A 103 -7.54 -4.04 -0.56
CA PHE A 103 -8.17 -2.73 -0.49
C PHE A 103 -8.73 -2.45 0.90
N VAL A 104 -9.41 -3.42 1.52
CA VAL A 104 -9.94 -3.30 2.88
C VAL A 104 -8.81 -3.12 3.90
N LEU A 105 -7.73 -3.90 3.80
CA LEU A 105 -6.57 -3.74 4.68
C LEU A 105 -5.91 -2.37 4.51
N SER A 106 -5.78 -1.91 3.26
CA SER A 106 -5.23 -0.58 2.97
C SER A 106 -6.12 0.53 3.52
N ALA A 107 -7.45 0.40 3.37
CA ALA A 107 -8.40 1.34 3.94
C ALA A 107 -8.36 1.36 5.47
N ALA A 108 -8.23 0.20 6.11
CA ALA A 108 -8.06 0.10 7.56
C ALA A 108 -6.75 0.74 8.02
N LEU A 109 -5.64 0.49 7.32
CA LEU A 109 -4.34 1.08 7.61
C LEU A 109 -4.36 2.61 7.45
N LEU A 110 -5.04 3.11 6.40
CA LEU A 110 -5.30 4.54 6.23
C LEU A 110 -6.14 5.11 7.38
N ALA A 111 -7.19 4.42 7.80
CA ALA A 111 -8.02 4.85 8.93
C ALA A 111 -7.21 4.94 10.23
N VAL A 112 -6.34 3.96 10.50
CA VAL A 112 -5.40 4.00 11.65
C VAL A 112 -4.42 5.16 11.53
N ALA A 113 -3.87 5.42 10.35
CA ALA A 113 -2.95 6.54 10.13
C ALA A 113 -3.64 7.89 10.33
N VAL A 114 -4.87 8.05 9.83
CA VAL A 114 -5.70 9.24 10.05
C VAL A 114 -6.01 9.40 11.53
N PHE A 115 -6.40 8.32 12.21
CA PHE A 115 -6.67 8.35 13.64
C PHE A 115 -5.44 8.74 14.44
N ALA A 116 -4.26 8.15 14.17
CA ALA A 116 -3.00 8.52 14.80
C ALA A 116 -2.63 9.99 14.51
N SER A 117 -2.90 10.47 13.31
CA SER A 117 -2.68 11.88 12.93
C SER A 117 -3.50 12.86 13.77
N LEU A 118 -4.66 12.45 14.31
CA LEU A 118 -5.44 13.30 15.21
C LEU A 118 -4.76 13.51 16.58
N PHE A 119 -3.85 12.63 16.97
CA PHE A 119 -3.10 12.72 18.23
C PHE A 119 -1.73 13.41 18.08
N VAL A 120 -1.31 13.72 16.85
CA VAL A 120 -0.13 14.55 16.60
C VAL A 120 -0.49 15.97 17.04
N GLY A 121 -0.18 16.28 18.29
CA GLY A 121 -0.57 17.51 18.96
C GLY A 121 -0.02 18.78 18.31
N ASN A 122 -0.67 19.90 18.59
CA ASN A 122 -0.31 21.25 18.11
C ASN A 122 1.12 21.61 18.54
N GLY A 123 2.11 21.31 17.69
CA GLY A 123 3.46 21.84 17.80
C GLY A 123 3.36 23.36 17.79
N LYS A 124 3.85 23.99 18.86
CA LYS A 124 3.74 25.44 19.10
C LYS A 124 4.11 26.22 17.83
N LEU A 125 3.18 27.04 17.36
CA LEU A 125 3.46 28.09 16.38
C LEU A 125 4.64 28.90 16.92
N ALA A 126 5.76 28.91 16.21
CA ALA A 126 6.86 29.80 16.51
C ALA A 126 6.28 31.22 16.44
N THR A 127 6.12 31.83 17.61
CA THR A 127 5.54 33.15 17.79
C THR A 127 6.24 34.13 16.87
N GLN A 128 5.47 34.67 15.93
CA GLN A 128 5.73 35.89 15.18
C GLN A 128 6.34 36.92 16.13
N ASN A 129 7.64 37.21 16.00
CA ASN A 129 8.23 38.38 16.62
C ASN A 129 7.95 39.56 15.67
N PRO A 130 7.13 40.56 16.04
CA PRO A 130 6.75 41.64 15.13
C PRO A 130 7.85 42.70 14.91
N ASN A 131 9.08 42.49 15.36
CA ASN A 131 10.13 43.53 15.37
C ASN A 131 11.55 42.98 15.10
N ASP A 132 11.82 42.46 13.90
CA ASP A 132 13.17 42.44 13.30
C ASP A 132 13.06 42.57 11.77
#